data_AF-A0A031K6A3-F1
#
_entry.id   AF-A0A031K6A3-F1
#
_cell.length_a   1.000
_cell.length_b   1.000
_cell.length_c   1.000
_cell.angle_alpha   90.00
_cell.angle_beta   90.00
_cell.angle_gamma   90.00
#
_symmetry.space_group_name_H-M   'P 1'
#
loop_
_entity.id
_entity.type
_entity.pdbx_description
1 polymer ?
#
loop_
_entity_poly.entity_id
_entity_poly.type
_entity_poly.pdbx_seq_one_letter_code
_entity_poly.pdbx_strand_id
1 'polypeptide(L)'
;MLEGLHYQNAYVCDDIEAGIDLFRGRGLEKEPTIIPVDQTVLTPSGPKRQKSRICFIWIGDLQYELIESEIDEVGIFANCLSNGGPLRFHHICFRVPDWADFRSRVDAQEFPIAMERDLSGEPEGGLKFLYLDARKVFGHYIEYTWMPEPMWQHIRAM
;
A
#
# COMPACT_ATOMS: atom_id res chain seq x y z
N MET A 1 9.37 15.14 1.34
CA MET A 1 7.98 15.61 1.51
C MET A 1 7.27 14.63 2.43
N LEU A 2 6.55 15.13 3.43
CA LEU A 2 5.78 14.34 4.40
C LEU A 2 4.44 15.06 4.53
N GLU A 3 3.46 14.65 3.74
CA GLU A 3 2.18 15.37 3.61
C GLU A 3 1.01 14.42 3.39
N GLY A 4 -0.20 14.98 3.21
CA GLY A 4 -1.42 14.22 3.02
C GLY A 4 -2.04 13.75 4.34
N LEU A 5 -3.08 12.93 4.25
CA LEU A 5 -3.70 12.32 5.41
C LEU A 5 -3.33 10.84 5.51
N HIS A 6 -2.64 10.48 6.59
CA HIS A 6 -2.34 9.09 6.93
C HIS A 6 -3.64 8.33 7.18
N TYR A 7 -3.84 7.21 6.50
CA TYR A 7 -5.03 6.38 6.69
C TYR A 7 -4.75 4.87 6.71
N GLN A 8 -3.52 4.42 6.39
CA GLN A 8 -3.22 3.00 6.27
C GLN A 8 -1.83 2.65 6.82
N ASN A 9 -1.78 1.51 7.51
CA ASN A 9 -0.57 0.81 7.90
C ASN A 9 -0.56 -0.55 7.22
N ALA A 10 0.50 -0.84 6.46
CA ALA A 10 0.61 -2.09 5.73
C ALA A 10 1.65 -3.03 6.35
N TYR A 11 1.32 -4.31 6.33
CA TYR A 11 2.14 -5.39 6.87
C TYR A 11 2.30 -6.50 5.85
N VAL A 12 3.53 -6.97 5.67
CA VAL A 12 3.81 -8.21 4.94
C VAL A 12 3.65 -9.39 5.89
N CYS A 13 3.04 -10.46 5.41
CA CYS A 13 2.87 -11.74 6.10
C CYS A 13 3.16 -12.91 5.15
N ASP A 14 3.50 -14.07 5.73
CA ASP A 14 3.73 -15.32 4.97
C ASP A 14 2.47 -16.18 4.82
N ASP A 15 1.41 -15.84 5.57
CA ASP A 15 0.12 -16.52 5.60
C ASP A 15 -0.94 -15.45 5.93
N ILE A 16 -1.71 -15.04 4.91
CA ILE A 16 -2.67 -13.94 5.06
C ILE A 16 -3.88 -14.34 5.91
N GLU A 17 -4.29 -15.61 5.88
CA GLU A 17 -5.36 -16.14 6.72
C GLU A 17 -4.98 -16.08 8.20
N ALA A 18 -3.79 -16.56 8.57
CA ALA A 18 -3.28 -16.42 9.92
C ALA A 18 -3.10 -14.95 10.33
N GLY A 19 -2.72 -14.09 9.38
CA GLY A 19 -2.65 -12.65 9.57
C GLY A 19 -4.01 -12.03 9.91
N ILE A 20 -5.05 -12.38 9.16
CA ILE A 20 -6.44 -11.94 9.39
C ILE A 20 -6.92 -12.38 10.79
N ASP A 21 -6.59 -13.61 11.19
CA ASP A 21 -7.00 -14.14 12.50
C ASP A 21 -6.48 -13.33 13.69
N LEU A 22 -5.34 -12.65 13.54
CA LEU A 22 -4.81 -11.73 14.54
C LEU A 22 -5.68 -10.49 14.76
N PHE A 23 -6.59 -10.16 13.85
CA PHE A 23 -7.51 -9.02 14.01
C PHE A 23 -8.86 -9.43 14.61
N ARG A 24 -9.13 -10.74 14.72
CA ARG A 24 -10.36 -11.26 15.34
C ARG A 24 -10.47 -10.80 16.80
N GLY A 25 -11.63 -10.26 17.15
CA GLY A 25 -11.89 -9.69 18.47
C GLY A 25 -11.26 -8.31 18.75
N ARG A 26 -10.64 -7.67 17.75
CA ARG A 26 -9.96 -6.35 17.89
C ARG A 26 -10.70 -5.19 17.20
N GLY A 27 -12.04 -5.28 17.11
CA GLY A 27 -12.85 -4.21 16.51
C GLY A 27 -13.09 -4.35 15.01
N LEU A 28 -12.93 -5.55 14.44
CA LEU A 28 -13.40 -5.85 13.10
C LEU A 28 -14.90 -5.57 12.99
N GLU A 29 -15.28 -4.66 12.10
CA GLU A 29 -16.68 -4.34 11.81
C GLU A 29 -17.28 -5.26 10.73
N LYS A 30 -16.42 -5.85 9.90
CA LYS A 30 -16.80 -6.68 8.74
C LYS A 30 -15.86 -7.86 8.56
N GLU A 31 -16.33 -8.85 7.81
CA GLU A 31 -15.51 -9.99 7.41
C GLU A 31 -14.44 -9.56 6.40
N PRO A 32 -13.15 -9.77 6.70
CA PRO A 32 -12.07 -9.41 5.79
C PRO A 32 -12.14 -10.22 4.49
N THR A 33 -12.01 -9.53 3.36
CA THR A 33 -11.99 -10.15 2.03
C THR A 33 -10.57 -10.14 1.48
N ILE A 34 -10.14 -11.29 0.94
CA ILE A 34 -8.84 -11.43 0.27
C ILE A 34 -9.00 -11.09 -1.20
N ILE A 35 -8.17 -10.17 -1.68
CA ILE A 35 -8.18 -9.66 -3.05
C ILE A 35 -6.90 -10.17 -3.74
N PRO A 36 -7.01 -10.96 -4.82
CA PRO A 36 -5.85 -11.30 -5.63
C PRO A 36 -5.40 -10.10 -6.45
N VAL A 37 -4.09 -9.84 -6.46
CA VAL A 37 -3.47 -8.76 -7.22
C VAL A 37 -2.42 -9.37 -8.13
N ASP A 38 -2.51 -9.05 -9.43
CA ASP A 38 -1.48 -9.37 -10.42
C ASP A 38 -1.32 -8.14 -11.32
N GLN A 39 -0.21 -7.44 -11.17
CA GLN A 39 -0.03 -6.12 -11.76
C GLN A 39 1.39 -5.88 -12.27
N THR A 40 1.49 -4.91 -13.16
CA THR A 40 2.77 -4.32 -13.56
C THR A 40 2.85 -2.91 -13.00
N VAL A 41 3.97 -2.59 -12.35
CA VAL A 41 4.29 -1.27 -11.80
C VAL A 41 5.48 -0.68 -12.54
N LEU A 42 5.59 0.65 -12.54
CA LEU A 42 6.74 1.36 -13.10
C LEU A 42 7.78 1.58 -12.00
N THR A 43 9.05 1.35 -12.34
CA THR A 43 10.19 1.66 -11.47
C THR A 43 11.22 2.49 -12.25
N PRO A 44 12.20 3.12 -11.57
CA PRO A 44 13.32 3.77 -12.26
C PRO A 44 14.10 2.84 -13.20
N SER A 45 14.05 1.53 -12.98
CA SER A 45 14.71 0.51 -13.81
C SER A 45 13.82 -0.07 -14.92
N GLY A 46 12.61 0.46 -15.09
CA GLY A 46 11.60 -0.03 -16.03
C GLY A 46 10.44 -0.79 -15.36
N PRO A 47 9.52 -1.35 -16.15
CA PRO A 47 8.36 -2.07 -15.64
C PRO A 47 8.75 -3.35 -14.89
N LYS A 48 8.02 -3.64 -13.82
CA LYS A 48 8.21 -4.82 -12.96
C LYS A 48 6.86 -5.44 -12.60
N ARG A 49 6.78 -6.76 -12.56
CA ARG A 49 5.57 -7.48 -12.13
C ARG A 49 5.53 -7.62 -10.61
N GLN A 50 4.33 -7.48 -10.07
CA GLN A 50 3.98 -7.71 -8.69
C GLN A 50 2.76 -8.61 -8.65
N LYS A 51 2.83 -9.69 -7.86
CA LYS A 51 1.70 -10.59 -7.65
C LYS A 51 1.58 -10.90 -6.17
N SER A 52 0.41 -10.68 -5.61
CA SER A 52 0.15 -10.83 -4.18
C SER A 52 -1.31 -11.16 -3.90
N ARG A 53 -1.57 -11.57 -2.67
CA ARG A 53 -2.89 -11.56 -2.05
C ARG A 53 -2.88 -10.42 -1.05
N ILE A 54 -3.89 -9.56 -1.09
CA ILE A 54 -4.03 -8.47 -0.13
C ILE A 54 -5.35 -8.55 0.61
N CYS A 55 -5.40 -7.96 1.80
CA CYS A 55 -6.62 -7.84 2.58
C CYS A 55 -6.66 -6.48 3.27
N PHE A 56 -7.78 -5.78 3.10
CA PHE A 56 -8.03 -4.51 3.79
C PHE A 56 -8.90 -4.75 5.01
N ILE A 57 -8.39 -4.36 6.17
CA ILE A 57 -9.08 -4.43 7.45
C ILE A 57 -9.27 -3.00 7.96
N TRP A 58 -10.52 -2.56 8.06
CA TRP A 58 -10.85 -1.25 8.62
C TRP A 58 -11.23 -1.36 10.10
N ILE A 59 -10.58 -0.56 10.94
CA ILE A 59 -10.94 -0.37 12.35
C ILE A 59 -11.03 1.15 12.59
N GLY A 60 -12.26 1.67 12.70
CA GLY A 60 -12.50 3.11 12.72
C GLY A 60 -12.10 3.79 11.40
N ASP A 61 -11.19 4.77 11.48
CA ASP A 61 -10.67 5.52 10.32
C ASP A 61 -9.34 4.97 9.77
N LEU A 62 -8.74 3.97 10.42
CA LEU A 62 -7.45 3.40 10.03
C LEU A 62 -7.65 2.07 9.31
N GLN A 63 -7.01 1.93 8.16
CA GLN A 63 -6.89 0.68 7.43
C GLN A 63 -5.60 -0.06 7.82
N TYR A 64 -5.73 -1.35 8.06
CA TYR A 64 -4.62 -2.29 8.15
C TYR A 64 -4.64 -3.11 6.86
N GLU A 65 -3.60 -2.95 6.05
CA GLU A 65 -3.40 -3.76 4.86
C GLU A 65 -2.50 -4.94 5.21
N LEU A 66 -2.95 -6.15 4.87
CA LEU A 66 -2.12 -7.36 4.92
C LEU A 66 -1.73 -7.75 3.50
N ILE A 67 -0.45 -8.07 3.30
CA ILE A 67 0.12 -8.39 2.00
C ILE A 67 0.86 -9.72 2.10
N GLU A 68 0.42 -10.71 1.35
CA GLU A 68 1.13 -11.95 1.11
C GLU A 68 1.64 -11.95 -0.34
N SER A 69 2.95 -11.80 -0.50
CA SER A 69 3.58 -11.61 -1.80
C SER A 69 3.98 -12.94 -2.45
N GLU A 70 3.57 -13.15 -3.70
CA GLU A 70 3.94 -14.31 -4.54
C GLU A 70 5.09 -13.96 -5.50
N ILE A 71 5.00 -12.81 -6.18
CA ILE A 71 6.01 -12.29 -7.11
C ILE A 71 6.34 -10.87 -6.71
N ASP A 72 7.61 -10.59 -6.40
CA ASP A 72 8.11 -9.26 -6.02
C ASP A 72 9.35 -8.88 -6.85
N GLU A 73 9.16 -8.52 -8.12
CA GLU A 73 10.29 -8.16 -9.00
C GLU A 73 10.91 -6.79 -8.64
N VAL A 74 10.23 -5.97 -7.83
CA VAL A 74 10.77 -4.71 -7.31
C VAL A 74 11.62 -4.96 -6.04
N GLY A 75 11.27 -5.98 -5.26
CA GLY A 75 11.92 -6.37 -4.00
C GLY A 75 11.45 -5.61 -2.77
N ILE A 76 10.38 -4.81 -2.86
CA ILE A 76 9.96 -3.95 -1.73
C ILE A 76 9.36 -4.74 -0.57
N PHE A 77 8.61 -5.80 -0.87
CA PHE A 77 7.95 -6.63 0.15
C PHE A 77 8.98 -7.50 0.87
N ALA A 78 10.00 -7.97 0.14
CA ALA A 78 11.13 -8.71 0.72
C ALA A 78 12.02 -7.87 1.67
N ASN A 79 11.96 -6.54 1.58
CA ASN A 79 12.79 -5.63 2.38
C ASN A 79 12.24 -5.37 3.80
N CYS A 80 11.10 -5.96 4.17
CA CYS A 80 10.53 -5.77 5.51
C CYS A 80 11.43 -6.43 6.59
N LEU A 81 11.68 -5.69 7.67
CA LEU A 81 12.46 -6.21 8.79
C LEU A 81 11.61 -7.16 9.62
N SER A 82 12.16 -8.33 9.96
CA SER A 82 11.52 -9.21 10.92
C SER A 82 11.47 -8.54 12.30
N ASN A 83 10.29 -8.56 12.91
CA ASN A 83 10.07 -8.19 14.30
C ASN A 83 9.87 -9.43 15.21
N GLY A 84 10.15 -10.63 14.69
CA GLY A 84 9.90 -11.91 15.38
C GLY A 84 8.43 -12.37 15.39
N GLY A 85 7.51 -11.57 14.84
CA GLY A 85 6.10 -11.91 14.70
C GLY A 85 5.68 -12.23 13.25
N PRO A 86 4.43 -12.66 13.07
CA PRO A 86 3.89 -13.03 11.75
C PRO A 86 3.59 -11.83 10.84
N LEU A 87 3.44 -10.62 11.40
CA LEU A 87 3.18 -9.38 10.66
C LEU A 87 4.41 -8.47 10.70
N ARG A 88 4.99 -8.19 9.54
CA ARG A 88 6.18 -7.33 9.40
C ARG A 88 5.77 -6.00 8.79
N PHE A 89 6.05 -4.92 9.50
CA PHE A 89 5.67 -3.59 9.05
C PHE A 89 6.39 -3.22 7.75
N HIS A 90 5.63 -2.72 6.77
CA HIS A 90 6.12 -2.47 5.41
C HIS A 90 6.09 -0.99 5.04
N HIS A 91 4.94 -0.35 5.14
CA HIS A 91 4.78 1.05 4.79
C HIS A 91 3.62 1.71 5.55
N ILE A 92 3.65 3.05 5.54
CA ILE A 92 2.48 3.89 5.81
C ILE A 92 1.98 4.47 4.51
N CYS A 93 0.67 4.69 4.41
CA CYS A 93 0.08 5.29 3.22
C CYS A 93 -0.72 6.55 3.56
N PHE A 94 -0.47 7.59 2.76
CA PHE A 94 -1.14 8.88 2.83
C PHE A 94 -2.03 9.10 1.62
N ARG A 95 -3.26 9.56 1.84
CA ARG A 95 -4.08 10.12 0.77
C ARG A 95 -3.63 11.54 0.47
N VAL A 96 -3.44 11.87 -0.81
CA VAL A 96 -3.21 13.24 -1.26
C VAL A 96 -4.45 13.79 -1.96
N PRO A 97 -4.75 15.10 -1.85
CA PRO A 97 -5.95 15.67 -2.45
C PRO A 97 -5.81 15.94 -3.96
N ASP A 98 -4.60 16.28 -4.41
CA ASP A 98 -4.29 16.60 -5.81
C ASP A 98 -3.06 15.81 -6.25
N TRP A 99 -3.29 14.81 -7.10
CA TRP A 99 -2.22 13.94 -7.59
C TRP A 99 -1.22 14.66 -8.50
N ALA A 100 -1.71 15.57 -9.36
CA ALA A 100 -0.86 16.23 -10.36
C ALA A 100 0.11 17.21 -9.66
N ASP A 101 -0.44 17.99 -8.74
CA ASP A 101 0.32 18.88 -7.87
C ASP A 101 1.36 18.09 -7.04
N PHE A 102 0.93 17.04 -6.32
CA PHE A 102 1.81 16.15 -5.57
C PHE A 102 2.96 15.60 -6.44
N ARG A 103 2.64 14.95 -7.56
CA ARG A 103 3.62 14.28 -8.41
C ARG A 103 4.66 15.24 -8.99
N SER A 104 4.29 16.49 -9.28
CA SER A 104 5.19 17.52 -9.80
C SER A 104 6.34 17.88 -8.85
N ARG A 105 6.16 17.66 -7.54
CA ARG A 105 7.15 17.92 -6.50
C ARG A 105 7.95 16.70 -6.08
N VAL A 106 7.53 15.49 -6.46
CA VAL A 106 8.16 14.23 -6.03
C VAL A 106 9.62 14.15 -6.47
N ASP A 107 9.95 14.62 -7.67
CA ASP A 107 11.32 14.54 -8.18
C ASP A 107 12.26 15.56 -7.50
N ALA A 108 11.73 16.53 -6.74
CA ALA A 108 12.48 17.56 -6.04
C ALA A 108 12.80 17.22 -4.57
N GLN A 109 12.28 16.10 -4.03
CA GLN A 109 12.56 15.65 -2.66
C GLN A 109 13.63 14.53 -2.62
N GLU A 110 14.11 14.17 -1.43
CA GLU A 110 15.31 13.34 -1.26
C GLU A 110 15.09 11.82 -1.27
N PHE A 111 13.86 11.34 -1.06
CA PHE A 111 13.56 9.91 -1.03
C PHE A 111 13.43 9.34 -2.45
N PRO A 112 14.16 8.29 -2.83
CA PRO A 112 14.03 7.69 -4.16
C PRO A 112 12.62 7.13 -4.40
N ILE A 113 12.13 7.23 -5.64
CA ILE A 113 10.94 6.49 -6.06
C ILE A 113 11.28 5.00 -6.11
N ALA A 114 10.53 4.17 -5.39
CA ALA A 114 10.64 2.72 -5.43
C ALA A 114 9.77 2.14 -6.57
N MET A 115 8.51 2.56 -6.63
CA MET A 115 7.58 2.22 -7.71
C MET A 115 6.42 3.21 -7.79
N GLU A 116 5.76 3.29 -8.93
CA GLU A 116 4.51 4.01 -9.11
C GLU A 116 3.59 3.33 -10.12
N ARG A 117 2.29 3.60 -10.04
CA ARG A 117 1.28 3.16 -11.02
C ARG A 117 0.14 4.18 -11.10
N ASP A 118 -0.36 4.38 -12.32
CA ASP A 118 -1.56 5.15 -12.60
C ASP A 118 -2.59 4.23 -13.28
N LEU A 119 -3.67 3.90 -12.55
CA LEU A 119 -4.77 3.05 -13.02
C LEU A 119 -5.93 3.87 -13.61
N SER A 120 -5.82 5.19 -13.74
CA SER A 120 -6.97 6.03 -14.14
C SER A 120 -7.51 5.78 -15.55
N GLY A 121 -6.77 5.06 -16.40
CA GLY A 121 -7.20 4.64 -17.74
C GLY A 121 -7.74 3.21 -17.85
N GLU A 122 -7.77 2.44 -16.75
CA GLU A 122 -8.18 1.02 -16.77
C GLU A 122 -9.68 0.85 -16.43
N PRO A 123 -10.35 -0.25 -16.85
CA PRO A 123 -11.79 -0.46 -16.61
C PRO A 123 -12.20 -0.52 -15.13
N GLU A 124 -11.31 -1.05 -14.29
CA GLU A 124 -11.46 -1.13 -12.83
C GLU A 124 -10.93 0.15 -12.13
N GLY A 125 -10.57 1.16 -12.93
CA GLY A 125 -9.61 2.22 -12.63
C GLY A 125 -10.06 3.38 -11.74
N GLY A 126 -9.05 4.17 -11.37
CA GLY A 126 -9.19 5.40 -10.57
C GLY A 126 -8.05 5.60 -9.56
N LEU A 127 -7.40 4.51 -9.13
CA LEU A 127 -6.30 4.55 -8.17
C LEU A 127 -4.99 5.04 -8.83
N LYS A 128 -4.26 5.88 -8.13
CA LYS A 128 -2.86 6.19 -8.41
C LYS A 128 -2.08 5.99 -7.14
N PHE A 129 -0.89 5.42 -7.24
CA PHE A 129 -0.03 5.22 -6.09
C PHE A 129 1.44 5.39 -6.44
N LEU A 130 2.21 5.83 -5.46
CA LEU A 130 3.66 6.03 -5.56
C LEU A 130 4.31 5.71 -4.23
N TYR A 131 5.37 4.92 -4.28
CA TYR A 131 6.18 4.54 -3.13
C TYR A 131 7.49 5.31 -3.14
N LEU A 132 7.82 5.92 -2.01
CA LEU A 132 9.12 6.48 -1.72
C LEU A 132 9.91 5.56 -0.78
N ASP A 133 11.17 5.32 -1.11
CA ASP A 133 12.12 4.61 -0.25
C ASP A 133 12.65 5.54 0.85
N ALA A 134 11.91 5.59 1.95
CA ALA A 134 12.27 6.36 3.13
C ALA A 134 12.95 5.51 4.21
N ARG A 135 13.37 4.27 3.90
CA ARG A 135 13.89 3.30 4.88
C ARG A 135 15.13 3.79 5.61
N LYS A 136 15.99 4.56 4.93
CA LYS A 136 17.20 5.14 5.55
C LYS A 136 16.88 6.11 6.71
N VAL A 137 15.68 6.69 6.72
CA VAL A 137 15.26 7.65 7.74
C VAL A 137 14.27 7.02 8.72
N PHE A 138 13.28 6.27 8.23
CA PHE A 138 12.18 5.75 9.06
C PHE A 138 12.11 4.23 9.19
N GLY A 139 12.95 3.50 8.47
CA GLY A 139 12.94 2.03 8.45
C GLY A 139 11.80 1.40 7.63
N HIS A 140 10.99 2.19 6.93
CA HIS A 140 9.87 1.72 6.09
C HIS A 140 9.69 2.59 4.84
N TYR A 141 8.87 2.12 3.89
CA TYR A 141 8.48 2.91 2.72
C TYR A 141 7.35 3.89 3.08
N ILE A 142 7.21 4.96 2.30
CA ILE A 142 6.04 5.84 2.36
C ILE A 142 5.29 5.71 1.05
N GLU A 143 4.03 5.28 1.12
CA GLU A 143 3.12 5.27 -0.02
C GLU A 143 2.27 6.55 -0.02
N TYR A 144 2.03 7.08 -1.20
CA TYR A 144 1.04 8.12 -1.44
C TYR A 144 0.03 7.60 -2.45
N THR A 145 -1.26 7.78 -2.14
CA THR A 145 -2.36 7.35 -3.00
C THR A 145 -3.31 8.49 -3.32
N TRP A 146 -3.97 8.34 -4.46
CA TRP A 146 -5.10 9.17 -4.86
C TRP A 146 -6.13 8.31 -5.59
N MET A 147 -7.40 8.58 -5.33
CA MET A 147 -8.52 8.06 -6.11
C MET A 147 -9.68 9.06 -6.04
N PRO A 148 -10.64 9.01 -6.99
CA PRO A 148 -11.87 9.79 -6.89
C PRO A 148 -12.63 9.48 -5.59
N GLU A 149 -13.30 10.48 -5.02
CA GLU A 149 -14.06 10.35 -3.76
C GLU A 149 -15.06 9.17 -3.74
N PRO A 150 -15.83 8.89 -4.81
CA PRO A 150 -16.70 7.71 -4.83
C PRO A 150 -15.95 6.38 -4.62
N MET A 151 -14.70 6.29 -5.08
CA MET A 151 -13.86 5.11 -4.90
C MET A 151 -13.37 4.99 -3.45
N TRP A 152 -13.00 6.11 -2.81
CA TRP A 152 -12.67 6.12 -1.38
C TRP A 152 -13.83 5.62 -0.53
N GLN A 153 -15.05 6.08 -0.83
CA GLN A 153 -16.27 5.64 -0.17
C GLN A 153 -16.52 4.15 -0.38
N HIS A 154 -16.28 3.64 -1.59
CA HIS A 154 -16.41 2.22 -1.89
C HIS A 154 -15.40 1.36 -1.12
N ILE A 155 -14.11 1.72 -1.12
CA ILE A 155 -13.06 0.94 -0.43
C ILE A 155 -13.26 0.92 1.08
N ARG A 156 -13.75 2.03 1.66
CA ARG A 156 -14.11 2.07 3.08
C ARG A 156 -15.38 1.27 3.40
N ALA A 157 -16.25 1.09 2.40
CA ALA A 157 -17.48 0.31 2.52
C ALA A 157 -17.29 -1.19 2.29
N MET A 158 -16.16 -1.63 1.72
CA MET A 158 -15.73 -3.04 1.78
C MET A 158 -15.45 -3.47 3.21
#